data_AF-A0A2U1A0V3-F1
#
_entry.id   AF-A0A2U1A0V3-F1
#
_cell.length_a   1.000
_cell.length_b   1.000
_cell.length_c   1.000
_cell.angle_alpha   90.00
_cell.angle_beta   90.00
_cell.angle_gamma   90.00
#
_symmetry.space_group_name_H-M   'P 1'
#
loop_
_entity.id
_entity.type
_entity.pdbx_description
1 polymer ?
#
loop_
_entity_poly.entity_id
_entity_poly.type
_entity_poly.pdbx_seq_one_letter_code
_entity_poly.pdbx_strand_id
1 'polypeptide(L)'
;MKIADKLERRLLGMAHVLCLIALVGAVLAMIALMFALALPGKTAVTADPPLSASEVLSSIPGSEAANDALSNDSANGSYPTVNVPGAAGFLIPAPLRTVLSQDNASQPLLEAWLASVPLADRQQFLDELSDIVVRATQHAASWEWDNRERYVAAAMNQYARVKIERIGDAQSAMQAARGRSEQLGASLGTLLALAGFLVLLLLLTAIERNTRNSR
;
A
#
# COMPACT_ATOMS: atom_id res chain seq x y z
N MET A 1 1.95 54.38 44.09
CA MET A 1 1.81 53.20 43.20
C MET A 1 2.84 52.17 43.63
N LYS A 2 2.43 51.03 44.19
CA LYS A 2 3.35 50.06 44.80
C LYS A 2 4.15 49.36 43.71
N ILE A 3 5.41 49.02 43.99
CA ILE A 3 6.34 48.36 43.05
C ILE A 3 5.72 47.05 42.49
N ALA A 4 4.90 46.36 43.29
CA ALA A 4 4.15 45.17 42.92
C ALA A 4 3.18 45.41 41.74
N ASP A 5 2.41 46.51 41.72
CA ASP A 5 1.46 46.82 40.64
C ASP A 5 2.17 47.03 39.29
N LYS A 6 3.38 47.59 39.34
CA LYS A 6 4.20 47.88 38.15
C LYS A 6 4.80 46.59 37.56
N LEU A 7 5.10 45.62 38.43
CA LEU A 7 5.65 44.31 38.07
C LEU A 7 4.55 43.41 37.49
N GLU A 8 3.37 43.39 38.10
CA GLU A 8 2.19 42.66 37.65
C GLU A 8 1.73 43.12 36.25
N ARG A 9 1.64 44.45 36.01
CA ARG A 9 1.32 45.00 34.68
C ARG A 9 2.33 44.62 33.60
N ARG A 10 3.63 44.53 33.95
CA ARG A 10 4.67 44.09 33.00
C ARG A 10 4.58 42.60 32.71
N LEU A 11 4.29 41.78 33.72
CA LEU A 11 4.10 40.33 33.57
C LEU A 11 2.88 40.01 32.70
N LEU A 12 1.73 40.65 32.94
CA LEU A 12 0.53 40.48 32.12
C LEU A 12 0.74 40.96 30.68
N GLY A 13 1.44 42.08 30.50
CA GLY A 13 1.81 42.57 29.16
C GLY A 13 2.74 41.61 28.40
N MET A 14 3.77 41.08 29.06
CA MET A 14 4.68 40.08 28.50
C MET A 14 3.95 38.76 28.17
N ALA A 15 3.09 38.29 29.06
CA ALA A 15 2.30 37.07 28.85
C ALA A 15 1.37 37.19 27.64
N HIS A 16 0.75 38.36 27.45
CA HIS A 16 -0.09 38.65 26.29
C HIS A 16 0.71 38.62 24.97
N VAL A 17 1.89 39.26 24.94
CA VAL A 17 2.78 39.25 23.77
C VAL A 17 3.27 37.84 23.46
N LEU A 18 3.66 37.06 24.49
CA LEU A 18 4.08 35.67 24.32
C LEU A 18 2.94 34.79 23.79
N CYS A 19 1.72 34.96 24.30
CA CYS A 19 0.55 34.24 23.79
C CYS A 19 0.26 34.58 22.33
N LEU A 20 0.39 35.85 21.93
CA LEU A 20 0.24 36.27 20.54
C LEU A 20 1.28 35.63 19.62
N ILE A 21 2.57 35.65 20.02
CA ILE A 21 3.65 35.03 19.24
C ILE A 21 3.42 33.52 19.11
N ALA A 22 3.06 32.86 20.21
CA ALA A 22 2.76 31.42 20.21
C ALA A 22 1.55 31.09 19.33
N LEU A 23 0.51 31.93 19.36
CA LEU A 23 -0.69 31.75 18.53
C LEU A 23 -0.36 31.89 17.05
N VAL A 24 0.41 32.92 16.67
CA VAL A 24 0.86 33.11 15.28
C VAL A 24 1.71 31.93 14.82
N GLY A 25 2.63 31.45 15.66
CA GLY A 25 3.43 30.26 15.39
C GLY A 25 2.57 29.00 15.17
N ALA A 26 1.58 28.78 16.03
CA ALA A 26 0.65 27.66 15.91
C ALA A 26 -0.18 27.74 14.61
N VAL A 27 -0.65 28.93 14.23
CA VAL A 27 -1.39 29.14 12.97
C VAL A 27 -0.51 28.86 11.75
N LEU A 28 0.73 29.34 11.73
CA LEU A 28 1.68 29.07 10.65
C LEU A 28 1.99 27.57 10.54
N ALA A 29 2.17 26.88 11.68
CA ALA A 29 2.38 25.44 11.70
C ALA A 29 1.16 24.66 11.18
N MET A 30 -0.06 25.07 11.54
CA MET A 30 -1.29 24.48 11.01
C MET A 30 -1.42 24.67 9.49
N ILE A 31 -1.09 25.85 8.96
CA ILE A 31 -1.09 26.11 7.52
C ILE A 31 -0.10 25.19 6.81
N ALA A 32 1.14 25.06 7.33
CA ALA A 32 2.14 24.17 6.78
C ALA A 32 1.69 22.70 6.79
N LEU A 33 1.06 22.24 7.87
CA LEU A 33 0.48 20.90 7.98
C LEU A 33 -0.66 20.67 7.00
N MET A 34 -1.53 21.66 6.80
CA MET A 34 -2.60 21.57 5.79
C MET A 34 -2.05 21.48 4.38
N PHE A 35 -0.98 22.21 4.04
CA PHE A 35 -0.29 22.04 2.76
C PHE A 35 0.35 20.66 2.62
N ALA A 36 0.96 20.13 3.70
CA ALA A 36 1.53 18.79 3.71
C ALA A 36 0.47 17.68 3.52
N LEU A 37 -0.74 17.89 4.05
CA LEU A 37 -1.89 17.00 3.89
C LEU A 37 -2.60 17.16 2.52
N ALA A 38 -2.60 18.37 1.96
CA ALA A 38 -3.25 18.68 0.68
C ALA A 38 -2.44 18.26 -0.54
N LEU A 39 -1.12 18.07 -0.39
CA LEU A 39 -0.32 17.44 -1.42
C LEU A 39 -0.88 16.01 -1.63
N PRO A 40 -1.40 15.69 -2.82
CA PRO A 40 -1.78 14.31 -3.11
C PRO A 40 -0.52 13.50 -2.91
N GLY A 41 -0.53 12.61 -1.90
CA GLY A 41 0.51 11.63 -1.75
C GLY A 41 0.65 10.98 -3.12
N LYS A 42 1.82 11.13 -3.76
CA LYS A 42 2.19 10.38 -4.96
C LYS A 42 2.39 8.91 -4.57
N THR A 43 1.38 8.33 -3.95
CA THR A 43 1.11 6.91 -3.96
C THR A 43 -0.09 6.81 -4.89
N ALA A 44 0.17 7.06 -6.18
CA ALA A 44 -0.57 6.33 -7.19
C ALA A 44 -0.27 4.85 -6.92
N VAL A 45 -0.97 4.27 -5.94
CA VAL A 45 -1.20 2.83 -5.92
C VAL A 45 -2.31 2.60 -6.93
N THR A 46 -2.02 3.02 -8.16
CA THR A 46 -2.65 2.47 -9.34
C THR A 46 -2.32 0.99 -9.31
N ALA A 47 -3.37 0.18 -9.44
CA ALA A 47 -3.38 -1.25 -9.63
C ALA A 47 -2.03 -1.78 -10.11
N ASP A 48 -1.48 -2.76 -9.39
CA ASP A 48 -0.25 -3.43 -9.77
C ASP A 48 -0.25 -3.68 -11.29
N PRO A 49 0.69 -3.07 -12.05
CA PRO A 49 0.71 -3.26 -13.49
C PRO A 49 0.85 -4.76 -13.77
N PRO A 50 0.10 -5.28 -14.75
CA PRO A 50 0.10 -6.71 -15.04
C PRO A 50 1.53 -7.19 -15.29
N LEU A 51 1.93 -8.25 -14.58
CA LEU A 51 3.26 -8.82 -14.77
C LEU A 51 3.26 -9.56 -16.10
N SER A 52 4.12 -9.13 -17.01
CA SER A 52 4.29 -9.83 -18.28
C SER A 52 5.03 -11.15 -18.05
N ALA A 53 4.54 -12.23 -18.63
CA ALA A 53 5.20 -13.54 -18.52
C ALA A 53 6.66 -13.52 -19.02
N SER A 54 6.99 -12.63 -19.96
CA SER A 54 8.36 -12.38 -20.43
C SER A 54 9.30 -11.87 -19.34
N GLU A 55 8.81 -11.04 -18.41
CA GLU A 55 9.62 -10.47 -17.31
C GLU A 55 9.92 -11.52 -16.22
N VAL A 56 9.01 -12.47 -16.01
CA VAL A 56 9.21 -13.57 -15.07
C VAL A 56 10.19 -14.60 -15.65
N LEU A 57 10.02 -14.94 -16.92
CA LEU A 57 10.82 -15.98 -17.58
C LEU A 57 12.26 -15.56 -17.87
N SER A 58 12.54 -14.26 -18.05
CA SER A 58 13.92 -13.73 -18.17
C SER A 58 14.70 -13.75 -16.86
N SER A 59 14.00 -13.80 -15.72
CA SER A 59 14.63 -13.89 -14.39
C SER A 59 15.09 -15.30 -14.00
N ILE A 60 14.79 -16.30 -14.83
CA ILE A 60 15.21 -17.70 -14.63
C ILE A 60 16.54 -17.91 -15.37
N PRO A 61 17.64 -18.26 -14.69
CA PRO A 61 18.94 -18.47 -15.36
C PRO A 61 18.85 -19.59 -16.40
N GLY A 62 19.09 -19.27 -17.67
CA GLY A 62 19.25 -20.24 -18.77
C GLY A 62 18.22 -20.22 -19.92
N SER A 63 17.33 -19.24 -20.02
CA SER A 63 16.14 -19.29 -20.92
C SER A 63 16.11 -18.33 -22.12
N GLU A 64 17.09 -17.44 -22.32
CA GLU A 64 16.89 -16.32 -23.27
C GLU A 64 17.27 -16.56 -24.76
N ALA A 65 17.66 -17.76 -25.19
CA ALA A 65 18.04 -17.93 -26.61
C ALA A 65 17.80 -19.32 -27.20
N ALA A 66 16.54 -19.67 -27.48
CA ALA A 66 16.15 -20.50 -28.63
C ALA A 66 14.61 -20.67 -28.69
N ASN A 67 14.04 -20.42 -29.88
CA ASN A 67 12.65 -20.71 -30.29
C ASN A 67 11.53 -19.79 -29.78
N ASP A 68 11.55 -18.54 -30.24
CA ASP A 68 10.30 -17.80 -30.50
C ASP A 68 9.79 -18.14 -31.91
N ALA A 69 8.86 -19.09 -32.00
CA ALA A 69 7.98 -19.22 -33.16
C ALA A 69 6.67 -19.96 -32.79
N LEU A 70 5.55 -19.26 -32.98
CA LEU A 70 4.19 -19.77 -33.20
C LEU A 70 3.43 -20.44 -32.02
N SER A 71 2.37 -19.79 -31.51
CA SER A 71 0.98 -19.98 -31.98
C SER A 71 -0.07 -19.69 -30.90
N ASN A 72 -1.07 -18.89 -31.30
CA ASN A 72 -2.41 -18.85 -30.69
C ASN A 72 -3.04 -20.24 -30.79
N ASP A 73 -3.56 -20.77 -29.68
CA ASP A 73 -4.76 -21.61 -29.79
C ASP A 73 -5.63 -21.52 -28.54
N SER A 74 -6.87 -21.14 -28.78
CA SER A 74 -8.00 -21.22 -27.85
C SER A 74 -8.72 -22.53 -28.11
N ALA A 75 -9.22 -23.22 -27.08
CA ALA A 75 -10.58 -23.76 -27.01
C ALA A 75 -10.76 -24.95 -26.05
N ASN A 76 -11.88 -24.87 -25.31
CA ASN A 76 -12.80 -25.93 -24.90
C ASN A 76 -12.26 -27.31 -24.47
N GLY A 77 -12.51 -27.63 -23.21
CA GLY A 77 -12.57 -29.01 -22.70
C GLY A 77 -13.46 -29.10 -21.47
N SER A 78 -14.39 -30.06 -21.49
CA SER A 78 -15.30 -30.40 -20.39
C SER A 78 -14.53 -30.78 -19.11
N TYR A 79 -15.04 -30.36 -17.96
CA TYR A 79 -14.25 -30.04 -16.78
C TYR A 79 -14.17 -31.17 -15.74
N PRO A 80 -12.97 -31.60 -15.28
CA PRO A 80 -12.80 -32.13 -13.94
C PRO A 80 -12.74 -30.96 -12.93
N THR A 81 -13.54 -31.03 -11.87
CA THR A 81 -13.56 -30.04 -10.79
C THR A 81 -12.33 -30.21 -9.90
N VAL A 82 -11.33 -29.34 -10.07
CA VAL A 82 -10.24 -29.16 -9.09
C VAL A 82 -10.79 -28.31 -7.95
N ASN A 83 -10.82 -28.86 -6.73
CA ASN A 83 -11.39 -28.19 -5.56
C ASN A 83 -10.30 -27.43 -4.79
N VAL A 84 -10.10 -26.14 -5.10
CA VAL A 84 -9.20 -25.24 -4.36
C VAL A 84 -10.07 -24.22 -3.59
N PRO A 85 -10.22 -24.35 -2.26
CA PRO A 85 -11.08 -23.48 -1.46
C PRO A 85 -10.76 -21.98 -1.60
N GLY A 86 -9.50 -21.60 -1.72
CA GLY A 86 -9.03 -20.22 -1.89
C GLY A 86 -9.36 -19.60 -3.24
N ALA A 87 -9.71 -20.44 -4.23
CA ALA A 87 -10.20 -20.04 -5.55
C ALA A 87 -11.74 -20.13 -5.65
N ALA A 88 -12.46 -20.38 -4.54
CA ALA A 88 -13.92 -20.45 -4.55
C ALA A 88 -14.53 -19.14 -5.07
N GLY A 89 -15.32 -19.23 -6.15
CA GLY A 89 -15.92 -18.08 -6.82
C GLY A 89 -15.07 -17.47 -7.95
N PHE A 90 -13.86 -17.99 -8.19
CA PHE A 90 -12.96 -17.56 -9.27
C PHE A 90 -12.85 -18.61 -10.38
N LEU A 91 -12.60 -18.15 -11.60
CA LEU A 91 -12.41 -19.05 -12.75
C LEU A 91 -10.94 -19.47 -12.80
N ILE A 92 -10.67 -20.76 -12.55
CA ILE A 92 -9.34 -21.33 -12.72
C ILE A 92 -9.10 -21.62 -14.21
N PRO A 93 -8.12 -20.97 -14.87
CA PRO A 93 -7.84 -21.20 -16.29
C PRO A 93 -7.46 -22.65 -16.62
N ALA A 94 -7.72 -23.08 -17.87
CA ALA A 94 -7.50 -24.46 -18.30
C ALA A 94 -6.03 -24.95 -18.17
N PRO A 95 -5.01 -24.17 -18.57
CA PRO A 95 -3.60 -24.58 -18.45
C PRO A 95 -3.18 -24.86 -17.01
N LEU A 96 -3.65 -24.02 -16.07
CA LEU A 96 -3.40 -24.19 -14.64
C LEU A 96 -4.03 -25.47 -14.09
N ARG A 97 -5.28 -25.75 -14.49
CA ARG A 97 -6.00 -26.96 -14.06
C ARG A 97 -5.31 -28.25 -14.50
N THR A 98 -4.73 -28.27 -15.70
CA THR A 98 -3.96 -29.42 -16.18
C THR A 98 -2.79 -29.72 -15.26
N VAL A 99 -2.00 -28.72 -14.89
CA VAL A 99 -0.88 -28.88 -13.95
C VAL A 99 -1.37 -29.32 -12.56
N LEU A 100 -2.42 -28.69 -12.04
CA LEU A 100 -3.00 -29.02 -10.73
C LEU A 100 -3.62 -30.43 -10.65
N SER A 101 -4.02 -31.00 -11.79
CA SER A 101 -4.55 -32.36 -11.89
C SER A 101 -3.45 -33.42 -12.04
N GLN A 102 -2.28 -33.01 -12.54
CA GLN A 102 -1.12 -33.88 -12.73
C GLN A 102 -0.25 -33.96 -11.46
N ASP A 103 -0.19 -32.87 -10.70
CA ASP A 103 0.59 -32.80 -9.47
C ASP A 103 -0.27 -32.42 -8.24
N ASN A 104 -0.41 -33.38 -7.32
CA ASN A 104 -1.14 -33.20 -6.07
C ASN A 104 -0.45 -32.22 -5.10
N ALA A 105 0.86 -31.97 -5.24
CA ALA A 105 1.58 -31.01 -4.41
C ALA A 105 1.32 -29.55 -4.83
N SER A 106 0.90 -29.32 -6.07
CA SER A 106 0.61 -27.99 -6.61
C SER A 106 -0.68 -27.37 -6.07
N GLN A 107 -1.66 -28.19 -5.63
CA GLN A 107 -2.92 -27.71 -5.05
C GLN A 107 -2.76 -26.99 -3.70
N PRO A 108 -2.12 -27.57 -2.66
CA PRO A 108 -1.90 -26.87 -1.39
C PRO A 108 -0.96 -25.67 -1.53
N LEU A 109 -0.06 -25.70 -2.52
CA LEU A 109 0.83 -24.58 -2.83
C LEU A 109 0.06 -23.39 -3.41
N LEU A 110 -0.83 -23.64 -4.36
CA LEU A 110 -1.72 -22.60 -4.90
C LEU A 110 -2.64 -22.02 -3.83
N GLU A 111 -3.16 -22.87 -2.93
CA GLU A 111 -3.95 -22.41 -1.78
C GLU A 111 -3.15 -21.45 -0.89
N ALA A 112 -1.90 -21.79 -0.56
CA ALA A 112 -1.02 -20.94 0.24
C ALA A 112 -0.73 -19.59 -0.44
N TRP A 113 -0.56 -19.58 -1.77
CA TRP A 113 -0.39 -18.34 -2.54
C TRP A 113 -1.66 -17.50 -2.54
N LEU A 114 -2.83 -18.09 -2.81
CA LEU A 114 -4.11 -17.37 -2.83
C LEU A 114 -4.49 -16.84 -1.44
N ALA A 115 -4.10 -17.51 -0.37
CA ALA A 115 -4.25 -17.00 0.99
C ALA A 115 -3.44 -15.71 1.23
N SER A 116 -2.32 -15.55 0.52
CA SER A 116 -1.44 -14.37 0.60
C SER A 116 -1.85 -13.24 -0.34
N VAL A 117 -2.79 -13.49 -1.26
CA VAL A 117 -3.27 -12.52 -2.25
C VAL A 117 -4.65 -11.96 -1.85
N PRO A 118 -4.85 -10.62 -1.89
CA PRO A 118 -6.14 -10.00 -1.64
C PRO A 118 -7.22 -10.51 -2.59
N LEU A 119 -8.44 -10.67 -2.08
CA LEU A 119 -9.59 -11.19 -2.86
C LEU A 119 -9.79 -10.47 -4.19
N ALA A 120 -9.58 -9.15 -4.24
CA ALA A 120 -9.76 -8.34 -5.45
C ALA A 120 -8.78 -8.71 -6.58
N ASP A 121 -7.57 -9.19 -6.22
CA ASP A 121 -6.48 -9.44 -7.16
C ASP A 121 -6.35 -10.92 -7.54
N ARG A 122 -7.17 -11.81 -6.93
CA ARG A 122 -7.07 -13.28 -7.13
C ARG A 122 -7.36 -13.72 -8.55
N GLN A 123 -8.35 -13.12 -9.24
CA GLN A 123 -8.64 -13.50 -10.63
C GLN A 123 -7.47 -13.13 -11.54
N GLN A 124 -6.97 -11.89 -11.41
CA GLN A 124 -5.79 -11.43 -12.16
C GLN A 124 -4.57 -12.31 -11.86
N PHE A 125 -4.36 -12.69 -10.59
CA PHE A 125 -3.28 -13.59 -10.20
C PHE A 125 -3.35 -14.94 -10.93
N LEU A 126 -4.55 -15.54 -11.00
CA LEU A 126 -4.79 -16.82 -11.67
C LEU A 126 -4.63 -16.73 -13.19
N ASP A 127 -5.09 -15.64 -13.79
CA ASP A 127 -4.99 -15.41 -15.23
C ASP A 127 -3.53 -15.23 -15.67
N GLU A 128 -2.76 -14.39 -14.95
CA GLU A 128 -1.32 -14.19 -15.18
C GLU A 128 -0.50 -15.47 -14.94
N LEU A 129 -0.79 -16.21 -13.86
CA LEU A 129 -0.13 -17.49 -13.59
C LEU A 129 -0.41 -18.51 -14.71
N SER A 130 -1.62 -18.51 -15.27
CA SER A 130 -1.96 -19.36 -16.41
C SER A 130 -1.16 -19.02 -17.67
N ASP A 131 -0.98 -17.72 -17.99
CA ASP A 131 -0.15 -17.32 -19.14
C ASP A 131 1.30 -17.79 -18.97
N ILE A 132 1.83 -17.68 -17.74
CA ILE A 132 3.19 -18.13 -17.40
C ILE A 132 3.34 -19.64 -17.56
N VAL A 133 2.35 -20.43 -17.12
CA VAL A 133 2.35 -21.88 -17.33
C VAL A 133 2.34 -22.21 -18.82
N VAL A 134 1.52 -21.54 -19.64
CA VAL A 134 1.48 -21.76 -21.09
C VAL A 134 2.85 -21.49 -21.72
N ARG A 135 3.45 -20.33 -21.44
CA ARG A 135 4.74 -19.95 -22.03
C ARG A 135 5.89 -20.81 -21.53
N ALA A 136 5.92 -21.14 -20.24
CA ALA A 136 6.94 -22.04 -19.69
C ALA A 136 6.83 -23.44 -20.30
N THR A 137 5.62 -23.92 -20.52
CA THR A 137 5.36 -25.22 -21.15
C THR A 137 5.78 -25.23 -22.62
N GLN A 138 5.54 -24.14 -23.35
CA GLN A 138 5.99 -23.97 -24.73
C GLN A 138 7.53 -23.93 -24.82
N HIS A 139 8.17 -23.17 -23.93
CA HIS A 139 9.63 -23.04 -23.91
C HIS A 139 10.33 -24.38 -23.64
N ALA A 140 9.83 -25.12 -22.64
CA ALA A 140 10.39 -26.43 -22.28
C ALA A 140 9.82 -27.60 -23.11
N ALA A 141 9.09 -27.34 -24.19
CA ALA A 141 8.47 -28.40 -25.01
C ALA A 141 9.51 -29.32 -25.68
N SER A 142 10.72 -28.83 -25.91
CA SER A 142 11.84 -29.58 -26.49
C SER A 142 12.70 -30.31 -25.45
N TRP A 143 12.42 -30.12 -24.15
CA TRP A 143 13.21 -30.68 -23.06
C TRP A 143 12.67 -32.06 -22.64
N GLU A 144 13.53 -32.86 -22.01
CA GLU A 144 13.09 -34.10 -21.36
C GLU A 144 12.00 -33.82 -20.33
N TRP A 145 11.06 -34.75 -20.19
CA TRP A 145 9.84 -34.57 -19.41
C TRP A 145 10.09 -34.10 -17.95
N ASP A 146 11.06 -34.69 -17.24
CA ASP A 146 11.41 -34.28 -15.86
C ASP A 146 11.96 -32.83 -15.81
N ASN A 147 12.78 -32.44 -16.79
CA ASN A 147 13.32 -31.07 -16.87
C ASN A 147 12.23 -30.05 -17.21
N ARG A 148 11.26 -30.45 -18.04
CA ARG A 148 10.09 -29.63 -18.38
C ARG A 148 9.22 -29.36 -17.16
N GLU A 149 8.90 -30.38 -16.37
CA GLU A 149 8.08 -30.22 -15.17
C GLU A 149 8.76 -29.35 -14.12
N ARG A 150 10.06 -29.55 -13.89
CA ARG A 150 10.85 -28.70 -12.98
C ARG A 150 10.89 -27.25 -13.43
N TYR A 151 11.00 -26.99 -14.74
CA TYR A 151 11.02 -25.63 -15.27
C TYR A 151 9.68 -24.92 -15.10
N VAL A 152 8.57 -25.61 -15.39
CA VAL A 152 7.22 -25.06 -15.19
C VAL A 152 6.97 -24.79 -13.70
N ALA A 153 7.35 -25.71 -12.81
CA ALA A 153 7.23 -25.51 -11.36
C ALA A 153 8.10 -24.33 -10.86
N ALA A 154 9.31 -24.17 -11.40
CA ALA A 154 10.18 -23.03 -11.09
C ALA A 154 9.56 -21.70 -11.55
N ALA A 155 8.98 -21.65 -12.74
CA ALA A 155 8.30 -20.47 -13.27
C ALA A 155 7.08 -20.07 -12.43
N MET A 156 6.27 -21.03 -12.01
CA MET A 156 5.13 -20.80 -11.12
C MET A 156 5.58 -20.24 -9.76
N ASN A 157 6.59 -20.85 -9.15
CA ASN A 157 7.16 -20.39 -7.87
C ASN A 157 7.73 -18.96 -7.98
N GLN A 158 8.45 -18.68 -9.06
CA GLN A 158 9.06 -17.37 -9.28
C GLN A 158 8.01 -16.29 -9.46
N TYR A 159 6.97 -16.54 -10.26
CA TYR A 159 5.85 -15.62 -10.39
C TYR A 159 5.16 -15.36 -9.04
N ALA A 160 4.80 -16.43 -8.33
CA ALA A 160 4.11 -16.31 -7.05
C ALA A 160 4.93 -15.48 -6.06
N ARG A 161 6.25 -15.74 -5.97
CA ARG A 161 7.15 -14.97 -5.11
C ARG A 161 7.15 -13.49 -5.47
N VAL A 162 7.39 -13.15 -6.74
CA VAL A 162 7.50 -11.76 -7.20
C VAL A 162 6.18 -11.01 -7.03
N LYS A 163 5.05 -11.65 -7.38
CA LYS A 163 3.72 -11.02 -7.28
C LYS A 163 3.32 -10.80 -5.82
N ILE A 164 3.53 -11.78 -4.94
CA ILE A 164 3.22 -11.66 -3.50
C ILE A 164 4.11 -10.61 -2.84
N GLU A 165 5.41 -10.58 -3.16
CA GLU A 165 6.35 -9.56 -2.64
C GLU A 165 5.91 -8.16 -3.06
N ARG A 166 5.56 -7.96 -4.33
CA ARG A 166 5.11 -6.66 -4.84
C ARG A 166 3.79 -6.20 -4.19
N ILE A 167 2.84 -7.12 -4.00
CA ILE A 167 1.60 -6.84 -3.25
C ILE A 167 1.93 -6.43 -1.80
N GLY A 168 2.86 -7.14 -1.16
CA GLY A 168 3.33 -6.85 0.20
C GLY A 168 3.99 -5.47 0.32
N ASP A 169 4.83 -5.10 -0.65
CA ASP A 169 5.48 -3.79 -0.72
C ASP A 169 4.46 -2.67 -0.92
N ALA A 170 3.49 -2.86 -1.83
CA ALA A 170 2.43 -1.90 -2.05
C ALA A 170 1.57 -1.68 -0.80
N GLN A 171 1.20 -2.75 -0.09
CA GLN A 171 0.45 -2.66 1.17
C GLN A 171 1.25 -1.97 2.27
N SER A 172 2.55 -2.27 2.38
CA SER A 172 3.45 -1.66 3.35
C SER A 172 3.62 -0.16 3.07
N ALA A 173 3.74 0.24 1.80
CA ALA A 173 3.75 1.64 1.40
C ALA A 173 2.44 2.36 1.74
N MET A 174 1.29 1.72 1.51
CA MET A 174 -0.01 2.26 1.92
C MET A 174 -0.12 2.43 3.45
N GLN A 175 0.34 1.45 4.22
CA GLN A 175 0.32 1.52 5.69
C GLN A 175 1.24 2.64 6.20
N ALA A 176 2.44 2.78 5.62
CA ALA A 176 3.35 3.88 5.95
C ALA A 176 2.75 5.26 5.62
N ALA A 177 2.03 5.38 4.50
CA ALA A 177 1.32 6.59 4.13
C ALA A 177 0.17 6.91 5.10
N ARG A 178 -0.63 5.91 5.49
CA ARG A 178 -1.70 6.06 6.49
C ARG A 178 -1.14 6.47 7.85
N GLY A 179 -0.09 5.82 8.33
CA GLY A 179 0.55 6.15 9.60
C GLY A 179 1.09 7.59 9.62
N ARG A 180 1.68 8.06 8.52
CA ARG A 180 2.07 9.48 8.38
C ARG A 180 0.86 10.41 8.41
N SER A 181 -0.21 10.08 7.68
CA SER A 181 -1.43 10.90 7.67
C SER A 181 -2.09 10.98 9.06
N GLU A 182 -2.12 9.88 9.80
CA GLU A 182 -2.63 9.83 11.18
C GLU A 182 -1.79 10.68 12.12
N GLN A 183 -0.46 10.59 12.03
CA GLN A 183 0.46 11.42 12.82
C GLN A 183 0.28 12.91 12.53
N LEU A 184 0.17 13.27 11.24
CA LEU A 184 -0.09 14.65 10.82
C LEU A 184 -1.46 15.12 11.32
N GLY A 185 -2.50 14.30 11.22
CA GLY A 185 -3.84 14.59 11.75
C GLY A 185 -3.84 14.81 13.27
N ALA A 186 -3.16 13.95 14.02
CA ALA A 186 -3.00 14.11 15.47
C ALA A 186 -2.26 15.41 15.83
N SER A 187 -1.20 15.76 15.07
CA SER A 187 -0.47 17.01 15.27
C SER A 187 -1.29 18.27 14.96
N LEU A 188 -2.19 18.20 13.96
CA LEU A 188 -3.11 19.28 13.66
C LEU A 188 -4.13 19.46 14.81
N GLY A 189 -4.64 18.36 15.36
CA GLY A 189 -5.55 18.38 16.50
C GLY A 189 -4.92 18.99 17.76
N THR A 190 -3.66 18.67 18.07
CA THR A 190 -2.95 19.25 19.22
C THR A 190 -2.67 20.74 19.03
N LEU A 191 -2.28 21.17 17.83
CA LEU A 191 -2.12 22.59 17.51
C LEU A 191 -3.42 23.37 17.61
N LEU A 192 -4.54 22.79 17.16
CA LEU A 192 -5.85 23.41 17.29
C LEU A 192 -6.27 23.57 18.75
N ALA A 193 -6.06 22.55 19.58
CA ALA A 193 -6.33 22.62 21.02
C ALA A 193 -5.45 23.69 21.70
N LEU A 194 -4.15 23.75 21.35
CA LEU A 194 -3.24 24.77 21.86
C LEU A 194 -3.66 26.17 21.44
N ALA A 195 -4.03 26.37 20.17
CA ALA A 195 -4.51 27.65 19.67
C ALA A 195 -5.80 28.09 20.38
N GLY A 196 -6.75 27.18 20.57
CA GLY A 196 -7.98 27.43 21.34
C GLY A 196 -7.69 27.86 22.78
N PHE A 197 -6.77 27.18 23.45
CA PHE A 197 -6.34 27.54 24.80
C PHE A 197 -5.69 28.93 24.86
N LEU A 198 -4.80 29.25 23.91
CA LEU A 198 -4.14 30.56 23.82
C LEU A 198 -5.14 31.68 23.55
N VAL A 199 -6.13 31.46 22.68
CA VAL A 199 -7.22 32.42 22.43
C VAL A 199 -8.02 32.67 23.71
N LEU A 200 -8.31 31.63 24.48
CA LEU A 200 -9.05 31.74 25.73
C LEU A 200 -8.26 32.54 26.79
N LEU A 201 -6.95 32.34 26.88
CA LEU A 201 -6.05 33.16 27.72
C LEU A 201 -5.99 34.62 27.27
N LEU A 202 -5.91 34.87 25.97
CA LEU A 202 -5.93 36.23 25.42
C LEU A 202 -7.26 36.94 25.72
N LEU A 203 -8.38 36.22 25.64
CA LEU A 203 -9.70 36.73 25.97
C LEU A 203 -9.81 37.08 27.46
N LEU A 204 -9.37 36.18 28.35
CA LEU A 204 -9.34 36.41 29.80
C LEU A 204 -8.49 37.63 30.15
N THR A 205 -7.27 37.72 29.62
CA THR A 205 -6.39 38.87 29.87
C THR A 205 -6.97 40.17 29.32
N ALA A 206 -7.68 40.14 28.19
CA ALA A 206 -8.38 41.31 27.66
C ALA A 206 -9.54 41.77 28.55
N ILE A 207 -10.37 40.83 29.03
CA ILE A 207 -11.48 41.12 29.94
C ILE A 207 -10.96 41.69 31.27
N GLU A 208 -9.91 41.08 31.85
CA GLU A 208 -9.29 41.58 33.08
C GLU A 208 -8.75 43.01 32.90
N ARG A 209 -8.12 43.29 31.75
CA ARG A 209 -7.58 44.62 31.46
C ARG A 209 -8.68 45.67 31.32
N ASN A 210 -9.79 45.34 30.65
CA ASN A 210 -10.91 46.25 30.45
C ASN A 210 -11.65 46.55 31.77
N THR A 211 -11.84 45.52 32.60
CA THR A 211 -12.50 45.65 33.90
C THR A 211 -11.64 46.38 34.94
N ARG A 212 -10.31 46.19 34.95
CA ARG A 212 -9.39 46.99 35.80
C ARG A 212 -9.31 48.47 35.38
N ASN A 213 -9.52 48.80 34.11
CA ASN A 213 -9.50 50.20 33.64
C ASN A 213 -10.81 50.96 33.97
N SER A 214 -11.88 50.24 34.31
CA SER A 214 -13.20 50.81 34.60
C SER A 214 -13.46 51.03 36.11
N ARG A 215 -12.47 50.71 36.95
CA ARG A 215 -12.43 50.97 38.41
C ARG A 215 -11.39 52.04 38.70
#